data_AF-A0A0D8BV97-F1
#
_entry.id   AF-A0A0D8BV97-F1
#
_cell.length_a   1.000
_cell.length_b   1.000
_cell.length_c   1.000
_cell.angle_alpha   90.00
_cell.angle_beta   90.00
_cell.angle_gamma   90.00
#
_symmetry.space_group_name_H-M   'P 1'
#
loop_
_entity.id
_entity.type
_entity.pdbx_description
1 polymer ?
#
loop_
_entity_poly.entity_id
_entity_poly.type
_entity_poly.pdbx_seq_one_letter_code
_entity_poly.pdbx_strand_id
1 'polypeptide(L)'
;MFAGYSGVAMMAAVSGFMASRYSLSPEPFYVGIGIAMVGMLLSLIVKDTEQHLKTQVQDHGSAMPDRPLSSREIFRLTSWKDPTLSSASFSGLSTNLKDGMAWGLFPLYFSTVGLSVSEIGAIVAIYPAAWGFFQLFTGALSDKIGRKKLVTYGMWVQAFSLWFLLVVNHFSLWVLGAIFLGLGTAMVYPTLQAVIGDVASPNWRASSMGVYRFWRDSGYAFGALAAGVIADVVGVTWSIGIVALFPFLAGVYSHVRMDETLKKP
;
A
#
# COMPACT_ATOMS: atom_id res chain seq x y z
N MET A 1 -8.50 5.45 -9.00
CA MET A 1 -7.95 5.58 -7.62
C MET A 1 -7.83 7.02 -7.14
N PHE A 2 -7.63 7.99 -8.05
CA PHE A 2 -7.53 9.42 -7.74
C PHE A 2 -8.74 9.96 -6.94
N ALA A 3 -9.98 9.69 -7.40
CA ALA A 3 -11.20 10.19 -6.75
C ALA A 3 -11.34 9.81 -5.26
N GLY A 4 -10.83 8.66 -4.84
CA GLY A 4 -10.90 8.22 -3.43
C GLY A 4 -10.01 9.05 -2.51
N TYR A 5 -8.75 9.29 -2.89
CA TYR A 5 -7.81 10.08 -2.09
C TYR A 5 -8.17 11.57 -2.08
N SER A 6 -8.65 12.11 -3.21
CA SER A 6 -9.19 13.48 -3.28
C SER A 6 -10.39 13.65 -2.34
N GLY A 7 -11.28 12.64 -2.30
CA GLY A 7 -12.42 12.63 -1.39
C GLY A 7 -12.01 12.61 0.08
N VAL A 8 -11.03 11.79 0.45
CA VAL A 8 -10.49 11.72 1.82
C VAL A 8 -9.85 13.06 2.23
N ALA A 9 -9.02 13.67 1.37
CA ALA A 9 -8.38 14.94 1.67
C ALA A 9 -9.40 16.09 1.83
N MET A 10 -10.39 16.15 0.93
CA MET A 10 -11.47 17.13 1.01
C MET A 10 -12.29 16.95 2.29
N MET A 11 -12.57 15.70 2.67
CA MET A 11 -13.31 15.40 3.90
C MET A 11 -12.52 15.71 5.16
N ALA A 12 -11.22 15.45 5.18
CA ALA A 12 -10.37 15.86 6.29
C ALA A 12 -10.36 17.39 6.46
N ALA A 13 -10.32 18.13 5.35
CA ALA A 13 -10.41 19.59 5.37
C ALA A 13 -11.77 20.10 5.87
N VAL A 14 -12.88 19.51 5.39
CA VAL A 14 -14.25 19.87 5.81
C VAL A 14 -14.46 19.55 7.30
N SER A 15 -14.10 18.35 7.74
CA SER A 15 -14.22 17.95 9.14
C SER A 15 -13.35 18.80 10.06
N GLY A 16 -12.12 19.14 9.64
CA GLY A 16 -11.23 20.04 10.38
C GLY A 16 -11.77 21.46 10.49
N PHE A 17 -12.32 22.00 9.40
CA PHE A 17 -12.98 23.31 9.40
C PHE A 17 -14.19 23.33 10.36
N MET A 18 -15.04 22.31 10.30
CA MET A 18 -16.20 22.22 11.18
C MET A 18 -15.82 22.06 12.65
N ALA A 19 -14.83 21.21 12.95
CA ALA A 19 -14.32 21.04 14.30
C ALA A 19 -13.71 22.33 14.87
N SER A 20 -13.11 23.18 14.02
CA SER A 20 -12.52 24.46 14.44
C SER A 20 -13.55 25.57 14.74
N ARG A 21 -14.76 25.46 14.17
CA ARG A 21 -15.79 26.52 14.22
C ARG A 21 -16.97 26.19 15.14
N TYR A 22 -17.32 24.92 15.29
CA TYR A 22 -18.55 24.51 15.96
C TYR A 22 -18.26 23.68 17.22
N SER A 23 -17.79 22.44 17.08
CA SER A 23 -17.31 21.58 18.18
C SER A 23 -16.67 20.30 17.63
N LEU A 24 -15.89 19.60 18.46
CA LEU A 24 -15.20 18.35 18.12
C LEU A 24 -16.18 17.16 18.00
N SER A 25 -17.37 17.25 18.57
CA SER A 25 -18.46 16.28 18.45
C SER A 25 -19.80 16.94 18.79
N PRO A 26 -20.92 16.61 18.10
CA PRO A 26 -21.10 15.55 17.08
C PRO A 26 -21.12 16.04 15.63
N GLU A 27 -20.93 17.33 15.35
CA GLU A 27 -21.21 17.95 14.04
C GLU A 27 -20.42 17.35 12.86
N PRO A 28 -19.10 17.03 12.99
CA PRO A 28 -18.36 16.39 11.92
C PRO A 28 -18.89 15.00 11.53
N PHE A 29 -19.55 14.29 12.46
CA PHE A 29 -20.09 12.94 12.22
C PHE A 29 -21.33 12.96 11.32
N TYR A 30 -22.15 14.01 11.38
CA TYR A 30 -23.34 14.13 10.51
C TYR A 30 -22.99 14.25 9.03
N VAL A 31 -21.87 14.90 8.69
CA VAL A 31 -21.37 14.96 7.31
C VAL A 31 -20.98 13.58 6.80
N GLY A 32 -20.32 12.78 7.66
CA GLY A 32 -20.00 11.39 7.34
C GLY A 32 -21.25 10.54 7.07
N ILE A 33 -22.29 10.68 7.89
CA ILE A 33 -23.58 9.98 7.71
C ILE A 33 -24.25 10.39 6.39
N GLY A 34 -24.28 11.69 6.07
CA GLY A 34 -24.88 12.19 4.83
C GLY A 34 -24.20 11.61 3.59
N ILE A 35 -22.87 11.54 3.58
CA ILE A 35 -22.10 10.96 2.46
C ILE A 35 -22.34 9.46 2.36
N ALA A 36 -22.41 8.73 3.48
CA ALA A 36 -22.72 7.31 3.46
C ALA A 36 -24.10 7.04 2.85
N MET A 37 -25.11 7.86 3.20
CA MET A 37 -26.45 7.78 2.61
C MET A 37 -26.45 8.07 1.11
N VAL A 38 -25.73 9.11 0.66
CA VAL A 38 -25.60 9.42 -0.78
C VAL A 38 -24.90 8.30 -1.53
N GLY A 39 -23.80 7.75 -0.97
CA GLY A 39 -23.09 6.62 -1.55
C GLY A 39 -23.98 5.37 -1.65
N MET A 40 -24.78 5.10 -0.61
CA MET A 40 -25.76 4.01 -0.61
C MET A 40 -26.83 4.21 -1.68
N LEU A 41 -27.42 5.40 -1.78
CA LEU A 41 -28.43 5.72 -2.80
C LEU A 41 -27.86 5.62 -4.22
N LEU A 42 -26.66 6.13 -4.45
CA LEU A 42 -25.98 6.00 -5.74
C LEU A 42 -25.71 4.53 -6.07
N SER A 43 -25.35 3.70 -5.09
CA SER A 43 -25.10 2.27 -5.33
C SER A 43 -26.34 1.52 -5.85
N LEU A 44 -27.55 1.97 -5.49
CA LEU A 44 -28.81 1.40 -5.99
C LEU A 44 -29.11 1.79 -7.45
N ILE A 45 -28.49 2.86 -7.96
CA ILE A 45 -28.71 3.40 -9.31
C ILE A 45 -27.65 2.91 -10.29
N VAL A 46 -26.47 2.51 -9.79
CA VAL A 46 -25.39 1.97 -10.62
C VAL A 46 -25.84 0.63 -11.22
N LYS A 47 -25.99 0.62 -12.55
CA LYS A 47 -26.31 -0.58 -13.32
C LYS A 47 -25.20 -1.62 -13.19
N ASP A 48 -25.60 -2.88 -13.05
CA ASP A 48 -24.70 -4.01 -12.99
C ASP A 48 -23.82 -4.08 -14.26
N THR A 49 -22.51 -4.17 -14.06
CA THR A 49 -21.51 -4.14 -15.14
C THR A 49 -21.36 -5.52 -15.81
N GLU A 50 -22.27 -6.46 -15.53
CA GLU A 50 -22.26 -7.86 -15.99
C GLU A 50 -22.11 -8.00 -17.52
N GLN A 51 -22.69 -7.09 -18.31
CA GLN A 51 -22.54 -7.11 -19.78
C GLN A 51 -21.11 -6.80 -20.24
N HIS A 52 -20.38 -5.90 -19.58
CA HIS A 52 -18.99 -5.60 -19.93
C HIS A 52 -18.05 -6.72 -19.54
N LEU A 53 -18.37 -7.47 -18.46
CA LEU A 53 -17.64 -8.68 -18.10
C LEU A 53 -17.75 -9.74 -19.21
N LYS A 54 -18.94 -9.94 -19.79
CA LYS A 54 -19.16 -10.90 -20.88
C LYS A 54 -18.38 -10.53 -22.15
N THR A 55 -18.31 -9.25 -22.51
CA THR A 55 -17.52 -8.78 -23.66
C THR A 55 -16.01 -8.87 -23.42
N GLN A 56 -15.53 -8.51 -22.23
CA GLN A 56 -14.11 -8.59 -21.88
C GLN A 56 -13.60 -10.04 -21.81
N VAL A 57 -14.48 -10.97 -21.43
CA VAL A 57 -14.24 -12.41 -21.46
C VAL A 57 -14.21 -12.98 -22.89
N GLN A 58 -14.90 -12.35 -23.84
CA GLN A 58 -14.87 -12.72 -25.26
C GLN A 58 -13.59 -12.26 -25.96
N ASP A 59 -13.09 -11.06 -25.63
CA ASP A 59 -11.86 -10.48 -26.21
C ASP A 59 -10.57 -11.08 -25.62
N HIS A 60 -10.57 -11.45 -24.34
CA HIS A 60 -9.47 -12.20 -23.74
C HIS A 60 -9.73 -13.69 -23.93
N GLY A 61 -9.31 -14.25 -25.08
CA GLY A 61 -9.30 -15.69 -25.42
C GLY A 61 -8.46 -16.59 -24.50
N SER A 62 -8.42 -16.28 -23.20
CA SER A 62 -7.93 -17.10 -22.13
C SER A 62 -8.92 -18.25 -22.00
N ALA A 63 -8.50 -19.47 -22.32
CA ALA A 63 -9.30 -20.67 -22.11
C ALA A 63 -9.93 -20.60 -20.72
N MET A 64 -11.26 -20.48 -20.68
CA MET A 64 -12.00 -20.47 -19.43
C MET A 64 -11.62 -21.75 -18.68
N PRO A 65 -11.28 -21.69 -17.38
CA PRO A 65 -11.27 -22.91 -16.61
C PRO A 65 -12.69 -23.50 -16.67
N ASP A 66 -12.81 -24.78 -17.04
CA ASP A 66 -14.08 -25.51 -17.20
C ASP A 66 -14.99 -25.46 -15.95
N ARG A 67 -14.45 -25.01 -14.80
CA ARG A 67 -15.17 -24.78 -13.55
C ARG A 67 -14.83 -23.41 -12.93
N PRO A 68 -15.81 -22.73 -12.30
CA PRO A 68 -15.55 -21.56 -11.49
C PRO A 68 -14.69 -21.95 -10.27
N LEU A 69 -13.65 -21.16 -9.97
CA LEU A 69 -12.79 -21.41 -8.81
C LEU A 69 -13.52 -21.13 -7.51
N SER A 70 -13.38 -22.02 -6.53
CA SER A 70 -13.89 -21.80 -5.18
C SER A 70 -13.09 -20.73 -4.43
N SER A 71 -13.70 -20.08 -3.44
CA SER A 71 -13.02 -19.07 -2.61
C SER A 71 -11.75 -19.61 -1.93
N ARG A 72 -11.74 -20.89 -1.53
CA ARG A 72 -10.58 -21.55 -0.93
C ARG A 72 -9.45 -21.76 -1.93
N GLU A 73 -9.79 -22.08 -3.19
CA GLU A 73 -8.80 -22.20 -4.27
C GLU A 73 -8.20 -20.84 -4.60
N ILE A 74 -9.03 -19.80 -4.74
CA ILE A 74 -8.56 -18.42 -5.01
C ILE A 74 -7.65 -17.93 -3.88
N PHE A 75 -8.02 -18.21 -2.62
CA PHE A 75 -7.19 -17.90 -1.47
C PHE A 75 -5.83 -18.59 -1.55
N ARG A 76 -5.80 -19.91 -1.78
CA ARG A 76 -4.55 -20.68 -1.93
C ARG A 76 -3.71 -20.22 -3.13
N LEU A 77 -4.37 -19.90 -4.23
CA LEU A 77 -3.76 -19.42 -5.46
C LEU A 77 -3.05 -18.09 -5.22
N THR A 78 -3.79 -17.12 -4.70
CA THR A 78 -3.30 -15.75 -4.46
C THR A 78 -2.25 -15.70 -3.34
N SER A 79 -2.38 -16.56 -2.32
CA SER A 79 -1.50 -16.51 -1.14
C SER A 79 -0.15 -17.19 -1.36
N TRP A 80 -0.09 -18.33 -2.06
CA TRP A 80 1.14 -19.13 -2.11
C TRP A 80 1.36 -20.03 -3.32
N LYS A 81 0.31 -20.41 -4.08
CA LYS A 81 0.51 -21.29 -5.25
C LYS A 81 0.99 -20.52 -6.47
N ASP A 82 0.28 -19.46 -6.86
CA ASP A 82 0.68 -18.69 -8.03
C ASP A 82 1.89 -17.81 -7.68
N PRO A 83 3.01 -17.93 -8.42
CA PRO A 83 4.24 -17.25 -8.07
C PRO A 83 4.14 -15.73 -8.14
N THR A 84 3.33 -15.19 -9.03
CA THR A 84 3.17 -13.75 -9.22
C THR A 84 2.20 -13.16 -8.21
N LEU A 85 1.04 -13.80 -7.99
CA LEU A 85 0.06 -13.37 -6.98
C LEU A 85 0.61 -13.51 -5.56
N SER A 86 1.36 -14.57 -5.26
CA SER A 86 1.97 -14.74 -3.94
C SER A 86 3.07 -13.71 -3.70
N SER A 87 3.87 -13.40 -4.72
CA SER A 87 4.86 -12.30 -4.67
C SER A 87 4.20 -10.96 -4.43
N ALA A 88 3.06 -10.70 -5.08
CA ALA A 88 2.31 -9.48 -4.87
C ALA A 88 1.69 -9.39 -3.46
N SER A 89 1.15 -10.50 -2.95
CA SER A 89 0.59 -10.57 -1.59
C SER A 89 1.66 -10.39 -0.51
N PHE A 90 2.80 -11.07 -0.63
CA PHE A 90 3.93 -10.94 0.29
C PHE A 90 4.51 -9.52 0.26
N SER A 91 4.65 -8.95 -0.95
CA SER A 91 5.05 -7.57 -1.14
C SER A 91 4.10 -6.57 -0.47
N GLY A 92 2.80 -6.76 -0.65
CA GLY A 92 1.77 -5.93 -0.01
C GLY A 92 1.84 -6.01 1.51
N LEU A 93 1.94 -7.23 2.05
CA LEU A 93 2.10 -7.47 3.49
C LEU A 93 3.35 -6.76 4.03
N SER A 94 4.49 -6.93 3.35
CA SER A 94 5.75 -6.34 3.75
C SER A 94 5.71 -4.81 3.77
N THR A 95 5.05 -4.19 2.79
CA THR A 95 4.94 -2.71 2.71
C THR A 95 4.12 -2.18 3.88
N ASN A 96 2.95 -2.77 4.14
CA ASN A 96 2.10 -2.31 5.24
C ASN A 96 2.68 -2.68 6.63
N LEU A 97 3.42 -3.77 6.74
CA LEU A 97 4.17 -4.12 7.96
C LEU A 97 5.19 -3.04 8.29
N LYS A 98 5.97 -2.64 7.29
CA LYS A 98 6.92 -1.53 7.37
C LYS A 98 6.21 -0.23 7.75
N ASP A 99 5.05 0.08 7.16
CA ASP A 99 4.31 1.32 7.41
C ASP A 99 3.69 1.36 8.81
N GLY A 100 3.06 0.26 9.25
CA GLY A 100 2.48 0.17 10.59
C GLY A 100 3.53 0.35 11.68
N MET A 101 4.72 -0.21 11.45
CA MET A 101 5.85 0.02 12.34
C MET A 101 6.39 1.46 12.25
N ALA A 102 6.56 2.01 11.04
CA ALA A 102 7.10 3.36 10.85
C ALA A 102 6.26 4.42 11.57
N TRP A 103 4.93 4.32 11.50
CA TRP A 103 4.03 5.23 12.22
C TRP A 103 4.17 5.15 13.74
N GLY A 104 4.48 3.98 14.29
CA GLY A 104 4.66 3.81 15.74
C GLY A 104 6.07 4.18 16.22
N LEU A 105 7.11 3.78 15.47
CA LEU A 105 8.49 3.82 15.95
C LEU A 105 9.31 5.01 15.46
N PHE A 106 8.95 5.66 14.34
CA PHE A 106 9.71 6.83 13.87
C PHE A 106 9.68 8.00 14.86
N PRO A 107 8.53 8.41 15.43
CA PRO A 107 8.52 9.49 16.40
C PRO A 107 9.40 9.18 17.61
N LEU A 108 9.38 7.93 18.08
CA LEU A 108 10.19 7.49 19.21
C LEU A 108 11.68 7.49 18.85
N TYR A 109 12.06 6.93 17.71
CA TYR A 109 13.45 6.93 17.23
C TYR A 109 14.00 8.35 17.11
N PHE A 110 13.29 9.24 16.41
CA PHE A 110 13.74 10.62 16.22
C PHE A 110 13.80 11.42 17.53
N SER A 111 12.92 11.12 18.49
CA SER A 111 13.03 11.66 19.84
C SER A 111 14.33 11.22 20.53
N THR A 112 14.71 9.94 20.41
CA THR A 112 15.95 9.44 21.03
C THR A 112 17.23 10.01 20.42
N VAL A 113 17.20 10.44 19.16
CA VAL A 113 18.33 11.11 18.49
C VAL A 113 18.28 12.64 18.60
N GLY A 114 17.35 13.18 19.41
CA GLY A 114 17.35 14.58 19.84
C GLY A 114 16.60 15.57 18.95
N LEU A 115 15.75 15.12 18.03
CA LEU A 115 14.94 16.03 17.20
C LEU A 115 13.84 16.69 18.04
N SER A 116 13.54 17.94 17.70
CA SER A 116 12.37 18.64 18.22
C SER A 116 11.07 18.01 17.69
N VAL A 117 9.97 18.19 18.43
CA VAL A 117 8.63 17.71 18.04
C VAL A 117 8.23 18.22 16.64
N SER A 118 8.61 19.45 16.30
CA SER A 118 8.37 20.04 14.97
C SER A 118 9.13 19.32 13.86
N GLU A 119 10.40 18.97 14.09
CA GLU A 119 11.22 18.25 13.11
C GLU A 119 10.72 16.82 12.90
N ILE A 120 10.34 16.15 14.00
CA ILE A 120 9.73 14.82 13.96
C ILE A 120 8.43 14.88 13.14
N GLY A 121 7.55 15.84 13.45
CA GLY A 121 6.30 16.04 12.73
C GLY A 121 6.51 16.28 11.23
N ALA A 122 7.52 17.07 10.87
CA ALA A 122 7.88 17.32 9.47
C ALA A 122 8.30 16.02 8.76
N ILE A 123 9.21 15.23 9.32
CA ILE A 123 9.69 13.98 8.69
C ILE A 123 8.54 12.97 8.53
N VAL A 124 7.74 12.80 9.59
CA VAL A 124 6.60 11.87 9.59
C VAL A 124 5.53 12.28 8.59
N ALA A 125 5.34 13.59 8.35
CA ALA A 125 4.42 14.10 7.33
C ALA A 125 4.98 14.02 5.90
N ILE A 126 6.29 14.21 5.73
CA ILE A 126 6.96 14.17 4.42
C ILE A 126 6.85 12.78 3.79
N TYR A 127 6.95 11.71 4.57
CA TYR A 127 6.83 10.34 4.05
C TYR A 127 5.52 10.09 3.27
N PRO A 128 4.31 10.21 3.86
CA PRO A 128 3.06 10.02 3.14
C PRO A 128 2.80 11.10 2.09
N ALA A 129 3.31 12.33 2.27
CA ALA A 129 3.21 13.37 1.25
C ALA A 129 4.00 12.99 -0.02
N ALA A 130 5.25 12.52 0.14
CA ALA A 130 6.07 12.03 -0.95
C ALA A 130 5.43 10.81 -1.63
N TRP A 131 4.91 9.85 -0.84
CA TRP A 131 4.15 8.72 -1.39
C TRP A 131 2.96 9.21 -2.24
N GLY A 132 2.14 10.11 -1.69
CA GLY A 132 0.97 10.67 -2.34
C GLY A 132 1.28 11.44 -3.63
N PHE A 133 2.42 12.14 -3.67
CA PHE A 133 2.90 12.86 -4.85
C PHE A 133 3.42 11.88 -5.92
N PHE A 134 4.34 10.98 -5.55
CA PHE A 134 4.98 10.10 -6.52
C PHE A 134 4.02 9.06 -7.11
N GLN A 135 2.98 8.64 -6.38
CA GLN A 135 2.02 7.65 -6.90
C GLN A 135 1.28 8.13 -8.16
N LEU A 136 1.20 9.45 -8.38
CA LEU A 136 0.60 10.03 -9.59
C LEU A 136 1.39 9.66 -10.86
N PHE A 137 2.69 9.43 -10.73
CA PHE A 137 3.60 9.15 -11.84
C PHE A 137 3.96 7.67 -11.93
N THR A 138 4.12 6.99 -10.80
CA THR A 138 4.60 5.60 -10.76
C THR A 138 3.61 4.61 -11.38
N GLY A 139 2.30 4.91 -11.37
CA GLY A 139 1.30 4.09 -12.06
C GLY A 139 1.58 4.00 -13.56
N ALA A 140 1.71 5.14 -14.24
CA ALA A 140 2.04 5.18 -15.67
C ALA A 140 3.48 4.70 -15.96
N LEU A 141 4.41 4.90 -15.02
CA LEU A 141 5.77 4.39 -15.14
C LEU A 141 5.78 2.86 -15.17
N SER A 142 4.94 2.23 -14.34
CA SER A 142 4.76 0.78 -14.28
C SER A 142 4.33 0.19 -15.62
N ASP A 143 3.50 0.91 -16.38
CA ASP A 143 3.07 0.53 -17.73
C ASP A 143 4.19 0.62 -18.77
N LYS A 144 5.27 1.34 -18.48
CA LYS A 144 6.40 1.54 -19.41
C LYS A 144 7.59 0.65 -19.12
N ILE A 145 7.97 0.51 -17.86
CA ILE A 145 9.20 -0.18 -17.46
C ILE A 145 8.99 -1.65 -17.06
N GLY A 146 7.72 -2.06 -16.88
CA GLY A 146 7.33 -3.38 -16.40
C GLY A 146 6.97 -3.41 -14.92
N ARG A 147 5.99 -4.25 -14.58
CA ARG A 147 5.47 -4.38 -13.21
C ARG A 147 6.51 -4.98 -12.29
N LYS A 148 7.17 -6.06 -12.72
CA LYS A 148 8.12 -6.82 -11.91
C LYS A 148 9.27 -5.93 -11.45
N LYS A 149 9.88 -5.21 -12.39
CA LYS A 149 11.02 -4.33 -12.10
C LYS A 149 10.64 -3.22 -11.13
N LEU A 150 9.48 -2.58 -11.34
CA LEU A 150 9.06 -1.47 -10.49
C LEU A 150 8.73 -1.92 -9.06
N VAL A 151 8.11 -3.10 -8.88
CA VAL A 151 7.92 -3.70 -7.55
C VAL A 151 9.24 -4.02 -6.89
N THR A 152 10.15 -4.74 -7.56
CA THR A 152 11.45 -5.12 -7.01
C THR A 152 12.26 -3.90 -6.58
N TYR A 153 12.42 -2.91 -7.46
CA TYR A 153 13.18 -1.71 -7.13
C TYR A 153 12.50 -0.86 -6.06
N GLY A 154 11.18 -0.73 -6.10
CA GLY A 154 10.44 -0.01 -5.07
C GLY A 154 10.62 -0.63 -3.68
N MET A 155 10.62 -1.96 -3.59
CA MET A 155 10.90 -2.68 -2.36
C MET A 155 12.30 -2.43 -1.82
N TRP A 156 13.30 -2.49 -2.68
CA TRP A 156 14.68 -2.21 -2.28
C TRP A 156 14.88 -0.76 -1.87
N VAL A 157 14.27 0.19 -2.60
CA VAL A 157 14.28 1.61 -2.22
C VAL A 157 13.68 1.78 -0.82
N GLN A 158 12.57 1.11 -0.48
CA GLN A 158 12.02 1.17 0.87
C GLN A 158 13.00 0.62 1.92
N ALA A 159 13.59 -0.55 1.68
CA ALA A 159 14.55 -1.17 2.60
C ALA A 159 15.79 -0.30 2.82
N PHE A 160 16.42 0.16 1.74
CA PHE A 160 17.61 1.00 1.81
C PHE A 160 17.29 2.37 2.41
N SER A 161 16.10 2.92 2.20
CA SER A 161 15.68 4.17 2.86
C SER A 161 15.59 4.01 4.37
N LEU A 162 15.07 2.88 4.86
CA LEU A 162 15.02 2.61 6.30
C LEU A 162 16.41 2.47 6.91
N TRP A 163 17.30 1.70 6.28
CA TRP A 163 18.68 1.62 6.75
C TRP A 163 19.39 2.96 6.67
N PHE A 164 19.16 3.72 5.60
CA PHE A 164 19.72 5.06 5.42
C PHE A 164 19.32 6.00 6.57
N LEU A 165 18.04 5.99 6.99
CA LEU A 165 17.57 6.79 8.13
C LEU A 165 18.32 6.49 9.44
N LEU A 166 18.86 5.27 9.59
CA LEU A 166 19.59 4.85 10.80
C LEU A 166 21.06 5.28 10.84
N VAL A 167 21.69 5.50 9.67
CA VAL A 167 23.11 5.84 9.58
C VAL A 167 23.37 7.35 9.46
N VAL A 168 22.36 8.13 9.07
CA VAL A 168 22.49 9.58 8.93
C VAL A 168 22.17 10.31 10.23
N ASN A 169 22.75 11.51 10.38
CA ASN A 169 22.68 12.33 11.59
C ASN A 169 22.35 13.81 11.30
N HIS A 170 21.82 14.11 10.12
CA HIS A 170 21.43 15.45 9.71
C HIS A 170 19.96 15.50 9.32
N PHE A 171 19.25 16.54 9.77
CA PHE A 171 17.82 16.72 9.49
C PHE A 171 17.47 16.63 7.99
N SER A 172 18.25 17.28 7.13
CA SER A 172 18.06 17.24 5.68
C SER A 172 18.21 15.83 5.10
N LEU A 173 19.07 14.99 5.68
CA LEU A 173 19.24 13.60 5.25
C LEU A 173 18.10 12.72 5.73
N TRP A 174 17.53 12.97 6.92
CA TRP A 174 16.30 12.26 7.34
C TRP A 174 15.11 12.65 6.47
N VAL A 175 14.98 13.92 6.08
CA VAL A 175 13.99 14.36 5.10
C VAL A 175 14.18 13.63 3.78
N LEU A 176 15.41 13.56 3.27
CA LEU A 176 15.71 12.84 2.03
C LEU A 176 15.38 11.34 2.14
N GLY A 177 15.69 10.71 3.27
CA GLY A 177 15.32 9.31 3.55
C GLY A 177 13.81 9.09 3.57
N ALA A 178 13.03 10.00 4.16
CA ALA A 178 11.57 9.95 4.15
C ALA A 178 10.98 10.11 2.74
N ILE A 179 11.56 10.98 1.91
CA ILE A 179 11.18 11.16 0.51
C ILE A 179 11.45 9.87 -0.28
N PHE A 180 12.62 9.26 -0.14
CA PHE A 180 12.93 7.99 -0.80
C PHE A 180 12.06 6.84 -0.32
N LEU A 181 11.76 6.79 0.98
CA LEU A 181 10.81 5.82 1.52
C LEU A 181 9.43 5.98 0.87
N GLY A 182 8.96 7.22 0.72
CA GLY A 182 7.71 7.56 0.03
C GLY A 182 7.72 7.18 -1.44
N LEU A 183 8.81 7.45 -2.16
CA LEU A 183 9.01 7.04 -3.54
C LEU A 183 8.95 5.51 -3.68
N GLY A 184 9.66 4.77 -2.83
CA GLY A 184 9.64 3.31 -2.83
C GLY A 184 8.24 2.73 -2.59
N THR A 185 7.47 3.31 -1.66
CA THR A 185 6.06 2.94 -1.45
C THR A 185 5.19 3.26 -2.67
N ALA A 186 5.40 4.42 -3.29
CA ALA A 186 4.69 4.83 -4.51
C ALA A 186 4.97 3.91 -5.70
N MET A 187 6.18 3.37 -5.83
CA MET A 187 6.54 2.42 -6.90
C MET A 187 5.82 1.08 -6.74
N VAL A 188 5.62 0.65 -5.49
CA VAL A 188 5.05 -0.67 -5.17
C VAL A 188 3.53 -0.64 -5.18
N TYR A 189 2.91 0.26 -4.42
CA TYR A 189 1.49 0.18 -4.09
C TYR A 189 0.52 0.10 -5.29
N PRO A 190 0.50 1.06 -6.23
CA PRO A 190 -0.34 0.98 -7.42
C PRO A 190 0.05 -0.19 -8.34
N THR A 191 1.34 -0.51 -8.40
CA THR A 191 1.85 -1.59 -9.25
C THR A 191 1.36 -2.95 -8.80
N LEU A 192 1.35 -3.23 -7.50
CA LEU A 192 0.85 -4.49 -6.97
C LEU A 192 -0.63 -4.72 -7.31
N GLN A 193 -1.43 -3.66 -7.28
CA GLN A 193 -2.84 -3.76 -7.65
C GLN A 193 -3.01 -4.01 -9.15
N ALA A 194 -2.17 -3.41 -9.99
CA ALA A 194 -2.13 -3.71 -11.41
C ALA A 194 -1.72 -5.16 -11.66
N VAL A 195 -0.71 -5.69 -10.96
CA VAL A 195 -0.25 -7.09 -11.06
C VAL A 195 -1.38 -8.09 -10.77
N ILE A 196 -2.10 -7.90 -9.65
CA ILE A 196 -3.25 -8.78 -9.34
C ILE A 196 -4.31 -8.68 -10.44
N GLY A 197 -4.55 -7.47 -10.96
CA GLY A 197 -5.42 -7.27 -12.12
C GLY A 197 -4.95 -8.04 -13.36
N ASP A 198 -3.68 -7.90 -13.74
CA ASP A 198 -3.11 -8.49 -14.95
C ASP A 198 -3.14 -10.03 -14.93
N VAL A 199 -2.91 -10.64 -13.76
CA VAL A 199 -2.86 -12.11 -13.61
C VAL A 199 -4.24 -12.73 -13.40
N ALA A 200 -5.11 -12.06 -12.65
CA ALA A 200 -6.41 -12.63 -12.31
C ALA A 200 -7.44 -12.45 -13.43
N SER A 201 -8.04 -13.57 -13.85
CA SER A 201 -9.14 -13.58 -14.83
C SER A 201 -10.35 -12.77 -14.32
N PRO A 202 -11.11 -12.11 -15.20
CA PRO A 202 -12.25 -11.27 -14.81
C PRO A 202 -13.22 -11.92 -13.81
N ASN A 203 -13.46 -13.24 -13.94
CA ASN A 203 -14.40 -13.98 -13.09
C ASN A 203 -13.98 -14.10 -11.62
N TRP A 204 -12.68 -14.05 -11.31
CA TRP A 204 -12.16 -14.18 -9.94
C TRP A 204 -11.21 -13.07 -9.52
N ARG A 205 -11.01 -12.05 -10.38
CA ARG A 205 -10.18 -10.87 -10.11
C ARG A 205 -10.60 -10.14 -8.84
N ALA A 206 -11.90 -9.92 -8.63
CA ALA A 206 -12.39 -9.24 -7.42
C ALA A 206 -12.05 -10.04 -6.14
N SER A 207 -12.23 -11.36 -6.17
CA SER A 207 -11.90 -12.24 -5.05
C SER A 207 -10.39 -12.28 -4.79
N SER A 208 -9.54 -12.37 -5.82
CA SER A 208 -8.09 -12.32 -5.65
C SER A 208 -7.61 -10.97 -5.13
N MET A 209 -8.18 -9.86 -5.63
CA MET A 209 -7.96 -8.52 -5.06
C MET A 209 -8.34 -8.46 -3.57
N GLY A 210 -9.42 -9.15 -3.17
CA GLY A 210 -9.81 -9.28 -1.77
C GLY A 210 -8.76 -10.02 -0.93
N VAL A 211 -8.24 -11.14 -1.42
CA VAL A 211 -7.17 -11.92 -0.74
C VAL A 211 -5.86 -11.13 -0.64
N TYR A 212 -5.48 -10.44 -1.73
CA TYR A 212 -4.33 -9.54 -1.73
C TYR A 212 -4.50 -8.44 -0.66
N ARG A 213 -5.67 -7.78 -0.63
CA ARG A 213 -5.97 -6.74 0.37
C ARG A 213 -5.92 -7.29 1.79
N PHE A 214 -6.45 -8.49 2.03
CA PHE A 214 -6.36 -9.16 3.32
C PHE A 214 -4.90 -9.27 3.78
N TRP A 215 -4.03 -9.89 2.98
CA TRP A 215 -2.60 -10.04 3.33
C TRP A 215 -1.90 -8.70 3.53
N ARG A 216 -2.15 -7.76 2.62
CA ARG A 216 -1.62 -6.41 2.69
C ARG A 216 -2.03 -5.74 4.01
N ASP A 217 -3.30 -5.71 4.33
CA ASP A 217 -3.82 -4.99 5.50
C ASP A 217 -3.48 -5.70 6.82
N SER A 218 -3.37 -7.02 6.83
CA SER A 218 -2.77 -7.76 7.96
C SER A 218 -1.33 -7.33 8.26
N GLY A 219 -0.61 -6.83 7.25
CA GLY A 219 0.71 -6.22 7.42
C GLY A 219 0.71 -5.14 8.50
N TYR A 220 -0.27 -4.23 8.55
CA TYR A 220 -0.33 -3.19 9.59
C TYR A 220 -0.43 -3.77 11.00
N ALA A 221 -1.28 -4.79 11.18
CA ALA A 221 -1.45 -5.45 12.47
C ALA A 221 -0.16 -6.15 12.91
N PHE A 222 0.45 -6.92 12.00
CA PHE A 222 1.73 -7.58 12.29
C PHE A 222 2.86 -6.57 12.51
N GLY A 223 2.88 -5.46 11.78
CA GLY A 223 3.86 -4.38 11.93
C GLY A 223 3.76 -3.69 13.28
N ALA A 224 2.55 -3.33 13.71
CA ALA A 224 2.34 -2.71 15.03
C ALA A 224 2.71 -3.65 16.19
N LEU A 225 2.32 -4.93 16.12
CA LEU A 225 2.67 -5.93 17.13
C LEU A 225 4.18 -6.19 17.16
N ALA A 226 4.80 -6.41 16.00
CA ALA A 226 6.23 -6.63 15.89
C ALA A 226 7.03 -5.40 16.35
N ALA A 227 6.57 -4.19 16.02
CA ALA A 227 7.19 -2.95 16.45
C ALA A 227 7.33 -2.85 17.97
N GLY A 228 6.24 -3.11 18.72
CA GLY A 228 6.26 -3.07 20.19
C GLY A 228 7.18 -4.14 20.77
N VAL A 229 6.93 -5.42 20.43
CA VAL A 229 7.68 -6.55 21.00
C VAL A 229 9.17 -6.47 20.67
N ILE A 230 9.54 -6.16 19.43
CA ILE A 230 10.95 -6.08 19.03
C ILE A 230 11.61 -4.85 19.67
N ALA A 231 10.92 -3.70 19.76
CA ALA A 231 11.47 -2.51 20.41
C ALA A 231 11.74 -2.72 21.90
N ASP A 232 10.88 -3.47 22.59
CA ASP A 232 11.07 -3.78 24.02
C ASP A 232 12.29 -4.68 24.27
N VAL A 233 12.62 -5.58 23.32
CA VAL A 233 13.71 -6.57 23.48
C VAL A 233 15.05 -6.04 22.99
N VAL A 234 15.10 -5.44 21.79
CA VAL A 234 16.36 -5.03 21.15
C VAL A 234 16.50 -3.52 20.96
N GLY A 235 15.49 -2.74 21.34
CA GLY A 235 15.48 -1.28 21.18
C GLY A 235 15.02 -0.82 19.80
N VAL A 236 14.56 0.43 19.75
CA VAL A 236 13.90 1.03 18.57
C VAL A 236 14.78 1.04 17.32
N THR A 237 16.07 1.37 17.47
CA THR A 237 17.04 1.42 16.36
C THR A 237 17.17 0.06 15.67
N TRP A 238 17.31 -1.01 16.47
CA TRP A 238 17.41 -2.37 15.94
C TRP A 238 16.09 -2.84 15.35
N SER A 239 14.94 -2.46 15.91
CA SER A 239 13.62 -2.73 15.34
C SER A 239 13.48 -2.17 13.92
N ILE A 240 13.91 -0.92 13.68
CA ILE A 240 13.90 -0.33 12.33
C ILE A 240 14.81 -1.11 11.39
N GLY A 241 16.01 -1.48 11.83
CA GLY A 241 16.95 -2.24 11.02
C GLY A 241 16.43 -3.63 10.62
N ILE A 242 15.78 -4.32 11.55
CA ILE A 242 15.17 -5.64 11.33
C ILE A 242 13.95 -5.53 10.40
N VAL A 243 13.09 -4.53 10.61
CA VAL A 243 11.90 -4.32 9.77
C VAL A 243 12.28 -4.05 8.32
N ALA A 244 13.39 -3.35 8.08
CA ALA A 244 13.90 -3.10 6.73
C ALA A 244 14.28 -4.39 5.96
N LEU A 245 14.54 -5.51 6.65
CA LEU A 245 14.76 -6.80 5.99
C LEU A 245 13.50 -7.31 5.30
N PHE A 246 12.30 -7.00 5.79
CA PHE A 246 11.05 -7.44 5.16
C PHE A 246 10.90 -6.93 3.72
N PRO A 247 10.94 -5.59 3.45
CA PRO A 247 10.85 -5.10 2.09
C PRO A 247 12.06 -5.56 1.26
N PHE A 248 13.25 -5.69 1.85
CA PHE A 248 14.41 -6.24 1.13
C PHE A 248 14.14 -7.66 0.62
N LEU A 249 13.71 -8.56 1.51
CA LEU A 249 13.38 -9.95 1.20
C LEU A 249 12.17 -10.05 0.26
N ALA A 250 11.16 -9.18 0.40
CA ALA A 250 10.04 -9.11 -0.54
C ALA A 250 10.49 -8.68 -1.94
N GLY A 251 11.45 -7.75 -2.03
CA GLY A 251 12.09 -7.36 -3.28
C GLY A 251 12.86 -8.51 -3.93
N VAL A 252 13.67 -9.25 -3.15
CA VAL A 252 14.39 -10.45 -3.62
C VAL A 252 13.41 -11.53 -4.07
N TYR A 253 12.40 -11.82 -3.25
CA TYR A 253 11.37 -12.81 -3.56
C TYR A 253 10.63 -12.48 -4.85
N SER A 254 10.21 -11.22 -5.01
CA SER A 254 9.56 -10.76 -6.24
C SER A 254 10.51 -10.80 -7.44
N HIS A 255 11.79 -10.47 -7.26
CA HIS A 255 12.77 -10.54 -8.34
C HIS A 255 12.94 -11.98 -8.87
N VAL A 256 13.01 -12.95 -7.97
CA VAL A 256 13.23 -14.36 -8.30
C VAL A 256 11.95 -15.03 -8.81
N ARG A 257 10.82 -14.80 -8.15
CA ARG A 257 9.61 -15.60 -8.32
C ARG A 257 8.53 -14.91 -9.17
N MET A 258 8.43 -13.58 -9.14
CA MET A 258 7.38 -12.88 -9.89
C MET A 258 7.67 -12.89 -11.39
N ASP A 259 6.67 -13.12 -12.22
CA ASP A 259 6.78 -12.98 -13.67
C ASP A 259 6.47 -11.54 -14.11
N GLU A 260 6.99 -11.12 -15.26
CA GLU A 260 6.61 -9.84 -15.85
C GLU A 260 5.22 -9.96 -16.48
N THR A 261 4.25 -9.19 -15.97
CA THR A 261 2.85 -9.28 -16.39
C THR A 261 2.51 -8.29 -17.50
N LEU A 262 3.35 -7.28 -17.73
CA LEU A 262 3.17 -6.34 -18.82
C LEU A 262 3.49 -7.05 -20.15
N LYS A 263 2.48 -7.22 -21.02
CA LYS A 263 2.69 -7.73 -22.38
C LYS A 263 3.51 -6.71 -23.17
N LYS A 264 4.62 -7.15 -23.78
CA LYS A 264 5.38 -6.31 -24.70
C LYS A 264 4.51 -5.99 -25.93
N PRO A 265 4.49 -4.74 -26.41
CA PRO A 265 3.78 -4.38 -27.63
C PRO A 265 4.35 -5.10 -28.85
#